data_AF-A0A971CWB2-F1
#
_entry.id   AF-A0A971CWB2-F1
#
_cell.length_a   1.000
_cell.length_b   1.000
_cell.length_c   1.000
_cell.angle_alpha   90.00
_cell.angle_beta   90.00
_cell.angle_gamma   90.00
#
_symmetry.space_group_name_H-M   'P 1'
#
loop_
_entity.id
_entity.type
_entity.pdbx_description
1 polymer ?
#
loop_
_entity_poly.entity_id
_entity_poly.type
_entity_poly.pdbx_seq_one_letter_code
_entity_poly.pdbx_strand_id
1 'polypeptide(L)'
;MRCSRCHVLVLLGLICGSGGLPVFSGQSAIPSPLVRVGVDKGGSACRLSGGIQRLEDGTLSFTAQPAAGEWGWVTVSKDGQPLRQLEGLESFTICGWLAPNSLQTGSGGNRIAFNLNYNRSGFDLVHLDDGRLRLAVNEWPDGVRNDSSSGKLKPGQWTFFAVSYDGASKRDNVRWYFGGPDSAASLDRKMSYSAGPTGSDSGPLTIGNYNQTIHRHGTDRQFRGYLHGIQIFGSRRGTDGALDRETIRQLQVDAATQPNFGIRPEKARSTPPLHSTIQTDPAEPGVNVPSPASGTRPRIIATTDGEIDDRCSMVRFLLYANEWDIEGIVHSSSKFHWKGDGQDIRRHNWADEVWLDRQIDLYEQVYPKLSRHADRFPTADALRKLVYTGNVANVGHMSQDTPGSDRIVEVLLDDEPGPVYLQAWGGTNTIARALWKIQHEHPDRMAEVSRRAILFLILDQDTTFREYIQPNWPDLLTLGSFSQFATIAYRWDRMIPEELHEYFDRAWMERNILGGHGPLCAIYEAHPQKGFRSEGDSPAFMHQIDVGLRSLEHPGYGSWGGRFTREKPGSAVWKGARDGGDPPSVLYRGDGIGQGRGSGVQAVRRE
;
A
#
# COMPACT_ATOMS: atom_id res chain seq x y z
N MET A 1 -12.40 -27.69 73.27
CA MET A 1 -13.60 -28.54 73.22
C MET A 1 -14.83 -27.66 73.40
N ARG A 2 -15.75 -27.75 72.42
CA ARG A 2 -17.22 -27.60 72.47
C ARG A 2 -17.91 -26.30 72.91
N CYS A 3 -18.74 -25.85 71.95
CA CYS A 3 -20.17 -25.51 72.06
C CYS A 3 -20.53 -24.13 72.61
N SER A 4 -21.61 -23.47 72.19
CA SER A 4 -22.47 -23.49 71.00
C SER A 4 -23.46 -22.33 71.21
N ARG A 5 -23.78 -21.63 70.11
CA ARG A 5 -24.96 -20.77 69.82
C ARG A 5 -26.06 -20.60 70.89
N CYS A 6 -26.56 -19.35 71.01
CA CYS A 6 -27.99 -19.06 71.11
C CYS A 6 -28.33 -17.67 70.54
N HIS A 7 -29.39 -17.61 69.73
CA HIS A 7 -30.02 -16.43 69.14
C HIS A 7 -30.85 -15.65 70.17
N VAL A 8 -30.94 -14.32 70.03
CA VAL A 8 -32.16 -13.56 70.34
C VAL A 8 -32.35 -12.48 69.27
N LEU A 9 -33.51 -12.52 68.64
CA LEU A 9 -34.04 -11.53 67.70
C LEU A 9 -35.23 -10.85 68.42
N VAL A 10 -35.22 -9.54 68.61
CA VAL A 10 -36.44 -8.77 68.94
C VAL A 10 -36.49 -7.46 68.14
N LEU A 11 -37.69 -7.25 67.62
CA LEU A 11 -38.25 -6.30 66.66
C LEU A 11 -38.19 -4.79 67.01
N LEU A 12 -38.12 -4.03 65.91
CA LEU A 12 -38.82 -2.79 65.52
C LEU A 12 -38.84 -1.54 66.43
N GLY A 13 -38.33 -0.45 65.83
CA GLY A 13 -38.81 0.91 66.02
C GLY A 13 -38.64 1.69 64.70
N LEU A 14 -39.72 1.84 63.94
CA LEU A 14 -39.80 2.78 62.81
C LEU A 14 -40.08 4.19 63.38
N ILE A 15 -39.19 5.14 63.14
CA ILE A 15 -39.51 6.57 63.12
C ILE A 15 -39.01 7.12 61.79
N CYS A 16 -39.97 7.58 60.99
CA CYS A 16 -39.76 8.23 59.71
C CYS A 16 -39.23 9.65 59.98
N GLY A 17 -37.98 9.89 59.61
CA GLY A 17 -37.34 11.21 59.64
C GLY A 17 -36.62 11.40 58.32
N SER A 18 -37.13 12.32 57.51
CA SER A 18 -36.59 12.74 56.22
C SER A 18 -35.15 13.24 56.35
N GLY A 19 -34.20 12.36 56.04
CA GLY A 19 -32.80 12.68 55.84
C GLY A 19 -32.26 11.78 54.75
N GLY A 20 -31.82 12.36 53.64
CA GLY A 20 -31.25 11.62 52.53
C GLY A 20 -30.14 10.71 53.04
N LEU A 21 -30.35 9.40 52.94
CA LEU A 21 -29.26 8.43 53.06
C LEU A 21 -28.25 8.77 51.97
N PRO A 22 -26.94 8.85 52.28
CA PRO A 22 -25.94 8.87 51.23
C PRO A 22 -26.13 7.58 50.44
N VAL A 23 -26.53 7.72 49.18
CA VAL A 23 -26.32 6.68 48.19
C VAL A 23 -24.82 6.48 48.18
N PHE A 24 -24.32 5.49 48.92
CA PHE A 24 -23.06 4.86 48.57
C PHE A 24 -23.31 4.32 47.16
N SER A 25 -22.94 5.12 46.15
CA SER A 25 -22.78 4.64 44.80
C SER A 25 -21.82 3.47 44.92
N GLY A 26 -22.34 2.25 44.79
CA GLY A 26 -21.50 1.07 44.75
C GLY A 26 -20.46 1.34 43.68
N GLN A 27 -19.19 1.44 44.07
CA GLN A 27 -18.10 1.25 43.13
C GLN A 27 -18.34 -0.15 42.56
N SER A 28 -18.94 -0.20 41.36
CA SER A 28 -19.08 -1.45 40.64
C SER A 28 -17.67 -1.99 40.51
N ALA A 29 -17.39 -3.11 41.17
CA ALA A 29 -16.05 -3.68 41.16
C ALA A 29 -15.62 -3.86 39.70
N ILE A 30 -14.44 -3.35 39.35
CA ILE A 30 -13.89 -3.46 37.99
C ILE A 30 -13.96 -4.95 37.61
N PRO A 31 -14.62 -5.31 36.49
CA PRO A 31 -14.76 -6.70 36.10
C PRO A 31 -13.39 -7.35 35.93
N SER A 32 -13.29 -8.65 36.15
CA SER A 32 -12.01 -9.35 35.93
C SER A 32 -11.77 -9.54 34.43
N PRO A 33 -10.57 -9.24 33.90
CA PRO A 33 -10.26 -9.46 32.49
C PRO A 33 -10.14 -10.97 32.21
N LEU A 34 -10.59 -11.39 31.03
CA LEU A 34 -10.35 -12.73 30.50
C LEU A 34 -8.87 -12.92 30.15
N VAL A 35 -8.25 -11.87 29.62
CA VAL A 35 -6.83 -11.86 29.22
C VAL A 35 -6.17 -10.60 29.75
N ARG A 36 -4.96 -10.73 30.30
CA ARG A 36 -4.10 -9.62 30.72
C ARG A 36 -2.67 -9.86 30.23
N VAL A 37 -2.14 -9.01 29.37
CA VAL A 37 -0.79 -9.16 28.80
C VAL A 37 0.01 -7.88 28.97
N GLY A 38 1.33 -8.00 29.14
CA GLY A 38 2.22 -6.83 29.28
C GLY A 38 2.13 -6.14 30.64
N VAL A 39 2.08 -6.93 31.72
CA VAL A 39 2.08 -6.48 33.13
C VAL A 39 3.15 -7.25 33.91
N ASP A 40 3.56 -6.72 35.06
CA ASP A 40 4.56 -7.32 35.96
C ASP A 40 4.03 -8.57 36.70
N LYS A 41 2.78 -8.52 37.19
CA LYS A 41 2.14 -9.55 38.03
C LYS A 41 0.70 -9.80 37.60
N GLY A 42 0.24 -11.04 37.82
CA GLY A 42 -1.14 -11.43 37.51
C GLY A 42 -1.49 -11.46 36.02
N GLY A 43 -0.48 -11.46 35.14
CA GLY A 43 -0.66 -11.59 33.69
C GLY A 43 -1.03 -13.02 33.27
N SER A 44 -1.72 -13.13 32.14
CA SER A 44 -1.98 -14.39 31.46
C SER A 44 -0.66 -15.02 31.00
N ALA A 45 -0.61 -16.36 31.04
CA ALA A 45 0.55 -17.09 30.54
C ALA A 45 0.76 -16.81 29.05
N CYS A 46 2.00 -16.51 28.67
CA CYS A 46 2.35 -16.19 27.30
C CYS A 46 3.76 -16.66 26.95
N ARG A 47 3.97 -16.91 25.66
CA ARG A 47 5.26 -17.23 25.06
C ARG A 47 5.67 -16.10 24.13
N LEU A 48 6.86 -15.55 24.35
CA LEU A 48 7.48 -14.58 23.45
C LEU A 48 8.21 -15.35 22.34
N SER A 49 8.04 -14.89 21.11
CA SER A 49 8.71 -15.42 19.92
C SER A 49 9.42 -14.28 19.20
N GLY A 50 10.53 -14.57 18.53
CA GLY A 50 11.34 -13.56 17.84
C GLY A 50 12.02 -12.57 18.80
N GLY A 51 12.44 -11.41 18.28
CA GLY A 51 13.19 -10.38 19.04
C GLY A 51 12.37 -9.56 20.04
N ILE A 52 11.27 -10.09 20.59
CA ILE A 52 10.45 -9.39 21.59
C ILE A 52 11.16 -9.37 22.94
N GLN A 53 11.27 -8.18 23.52
CA GLN A 53 11.80 -8.02 24.87
C GLN A 53 10.68 -7.68 25.84
N ARG A 54 10.72 -8.29 27.03
CA ARG A 54 9.87 -7.90 28.16
C ARG A 54 10.71 -7.07 29.11
N LEU A 55 10.27 -5.85 29.39
CA LEU A 55 10.92 -4.95 30.34
C LEU A 55 10.52 -5.29 31.78
N GLU A 56 11.20 -4.69 32.76
CA GLU A 56 10.99 -4.96 34.19
C GLU A 56 9.56 -4.69 34.67
N ASP A 57 8.92 -3.63 34.14
CA ASP A 57 7.52 -3.30 34.44
C ASP A 57 6.50 -4.20 33.70
N GLY A 58 6.99 -5.19 32.93
CA GLY A 58 6.17 -6.09 32.12
C GLY A 58 5.84 -5.57 30.73
N THR A 59 6.24 -4.33 30.36
CA THR A 59 6.06 -3.78 29.01
C THR A 59 6.68 -4.70 27.96
N LEU A 60 5.96 -4.91 26.86
CA LEU A 60 6.43 -5.65 25.70
C LEU A 60 7.01 -4.66 24.68
N SER A 61 8.29 -4.84 24.33
CA SER A 61 8.99 -4.08 23.32
C SER A 61 9.07 -4.87 22.02
N PHE A 62 8.48 -4.31 20.97
CA PHE A 62 8.53 -4.80 19.60
C PHE A 62 9.52 -3.93 18.82
N THR A 63 10.52 -4.57 18.21
CA THR A 63 11.52 -3.85 17.41
C THR A 63 10.88 -3.04 16.28
N ALA A 64 11.37 -1.82 16.10
CA ALA A 64 10.95 -0.95 15.00
C ALA A 64 11.58 -1.36 13.65
N GLN A 65 12.72 -2.07 13.70
CA GLN A 65 13.55 -2.45 12.55
C GLN A 65 14.16 -3.85 12.78
N PRO A 66 13.40 -4.94 12.62
CA PRO A 66 14.00 -6.27 12.65
C PRO A 66 14.72 -6.60 11.37
N ALA A 67 15.75 -7.45 11.49
CA ALA A 67 16.38 -8.11 10.36
C ALA A 67 15.36 -8.94 9.57
N ALA A 68 15.61 -9.15 8.28
CA ALA A 68 14.72 -9.90 7.41
C ALA A 68 14.48 -11.33 7.98
N GLY A 69 13.22 -11.64 8.30
CA GLY A 69 12.80 -12.93 8.84
C GLY A 69 12.75 -13.02 10.37
N GLU A 70 13.24 -12.01 11.10
CA GLU A 70 13.30 -12.01 12.57
C GLU A 70 12.15 -11.21 13.20
N TRP A 71 10.91 -11.65 12.97
CA TRP A 71 9.73 -10.96 13.49
C TRP A 71 9.23 -11.54 14.80
N GLY A 72 8.77 -10.64 15.68
CA GLY A 72 8.36 -10.98 17.03
C GLY A 72 6.85 -10.99 17.23
N TRP A 73 6.38 -11.87 18.10
CA TRP A 73 4.99 -11.92 18.54
C TRP A 73 4.88 -12.53 19.92
N VAL A 74 3.74 -12.29 20.58
CA VAL A 74 3.45 -12.91 21.88
C VAL A 74 2.24 -13.81 21.74
N THR A 75 2.42 -15.12 21.89
CA THR A 75 1.31 -16.08 21.92
C THR A 75 0.76 -16.17 23.34
N VAL A 76 -0.55 -15.97 23.49
CA VAL A 76 -1.24 -15.95 24.80
C VAL A 76 -1.84 -17.32 25.09
N SER A 77 -0.98 -18.23 25.52
CA SER A 77 -1.24 -19.48 26.22
C SER A 77 0.10 -20.21 26.33
N LYS A 78 0.27 -21.12 27.31
CA LYS A 78 1.54 -21.87 27.44
C LYS A 78 1.81 -22.76 26.23
N ASP A 79 0.76 -23.36 25.67
CA ASP A 79 0.86 -24.40 24.65
C ASP A 79 0.45 -23.91 23.24
N GLY A 80 0.24 -22.60 23.08
CA GLY A 80 -0.20 -22.00 21.82
C GLY A 80 -1.62 -22.42 21.40
N GLN A 81 -2.44 -22.90 22.33
CA GLN A 81 -3.83 -23.27 22.08
C GLN A 81 -4.76 -22.05 22.01
N PRO A 82 -5.84 -22.11 21.19
CA PRO A 82 -6.92 -21.12 21.21
C PRO A 82 -7.53 -20.95 22.60
N LEU A 83 -7.78 -19.71 22.98
CA LEU A 83 -8.44 -19.37 24.24
C LEU A 83 -9.96 -19.46 24.04
N ARG A 84 -10.55 -20.62 24.33
CA ARG A 84 -12.00 -20.88 24.19
C ARG A 84 -12.89 -19.88 24.94
N GLN A 85 -12.37 -19.22 25.98
CA GLN A 85 -13.06 -18.12 26.67
C GLN A 85 -13.29 -16.86 25.81
N LEU A 86 -12.60 -16.72 24.68
CA LEU A 86 -12.77 -15.62 23.72
C LEU A 86 -13.75 -15.95 22.59
N GLU A 87 -14.37 -17.14 22.64
CA GLU A 87 -15.34 -17.59 21.64
C GLU A 87 -16.77 -17.34 22.12
N GLY A 88 -17.66 -17.02 21.18
CA GLY A 88 -19.07 -16.73 21.47
C GLY A 88 -19.29 -15.47 22.31
N LEU A 89 -18.34 -14.54 22.37
CA LEU A 89 -18.52 -13.26 23.04
C LEU A 89 -19.55 -12.42 22.28
N GLU A 90 -20.69 -12.15 22.92
CA GLU A 90 -21.71 -11.22 22.43
C GLU A 90 -21.27 -9.78 22.60
N SER A 91 -20.54 -9.48 23.68
CA SER A 91 -19.93 -8.17 23.90
C SER A 91 -18.53 -8.31 24.49
N PHE A 92 -17.64 -7.38 24.16
CA PHE A 92 -16.28 -7.36 24.69
C PHE A 92 -15.65 -5.97 24.66
N THR A 93 -14.59 -5.79 25.44
CA THR A 93 -13.77 -4.58 25.43
C THR A 93 -12.30 -4.97 25.38
N ILE A 94 -11.56 -4.37 24.45
CA ILE A 94 -10.09 -4.46 24.39
C ILE A 94 -9.52 -3.10 24.74
N CYS A 95 -8.60 -3.05 25.69
CA CYS A 95 -7.96 -1.79 26.11
C CYS A 95 -6.49 -2.01 26.50
N GLY A 96 -5.75 -0.92 26.64
CA GLY A 96 -4.37 -0.94 27.11
C GLY A 96 -3.60 0.30 26.66
N TRP A 97 -2.28 0.25 26.83
CA TRP A 97 -1.38 1.33 26.45
C TRP A 97 -0.52 0.94 25.25
N LEU A 98 -0.48 1.85 24.27
CA LEU A 98 0.33 1.72 23.06
C LEU A 98 1.27 2.91 22.97
N ALA A 99 2.53 2.65 22.65
CA ALA A 99 3.48 3.67 22.24
C ALA A 99 4.21 3.20 20.98
N PRO A 100 3.62 3.44 19.78
CA PRO A 100 4.26 3.00 18.56
C PRO A 100 5.56 3.77 18.34
N ASN A 101 6.59 3.10 17.83
CA ASN A 101 7.81 3.77 17.36
C ASN A 101 7.66 4.21 15.89
N SER A 102 6.77 3.52 15.16
CA SER A 102 6.41 3.79 13.77
C SER A 102 4.93 3.47 13.57
N LEU A 103 4.24 4.31 12.80
CA LEU A 103 2.89 4.01 12.31
C LEU A 103 2.89 3.32 10.95
N GLN A 104 4.05 3.09 10.33
CA GLN A 104 4.12 2.41 9.04
C GLN A 104 3.41 1.05 9.12
N THR A 105 2.41 0.83 8.27
CA THR A 105 1.61 -0.40 8.26
C THR A 105 1.78 -1.19 6.97
N GLY A 106 1.69 -2.52 7.07
CA GLY A 106 1.37 -3.38 5.93
C GLY A 106 -0.12 -3.32 5.56
N SER A 107 -0.53 -4.08 4.53
CA SER A 107 -1.95 -4.13 4.11
C SER A 107 -2.86 -4.60 5.25
N GLY A 108 -3.99 -3.91 5.43
CA GLY A 108 -4.96 -4.20 6.48
C GLY A 108 -4.52 -3.73 7.88
N GLY A 109 -3.43 -2.96 7.99
CA GLY A 109 -2.95 -2.42 9.27
C GLY A 109 -2.00 -3.34 10.03
N ASN A 110 -1.43 -2.83 11.12
CA ASN A 110 -0.55 -3.60 11.98
C ASN A 110 -1.28 -4.12 13.22
N ARG A 111 -1.03 -5.38 13.57
CA ARG A 111 -1.80 -6.13 14.59
C ARG A 111 -1.40 -5.73 15.99
N ILE A 112 -2.38 -5.28 16.77
CA ILE A 112 -2.27 -5.11 18.22
C ILE A 112 -2.67 -6.40 18.92
N ALA A 113 -3.83 -6.96 18.56
CA ALA A 113 -4.33 -8.24 19.07
C ALA A 113 -5.06 -9.03 17.97
N PHE A 114 -4.75 -10.31 17.85
CA PHE A 114 -5.25 -11.18 16.77
C PHE A 114 -5.61 -12.57 17.31
N ASN A 115 -6.83 -13.04 17.09
CA ASN A 115 -7.18 -14.45 17.35
C ASN A 115 -8.08 -15.07 16.27
N LEU A 116 -8.13 -14.50 15.06
CA LEU A 116 -8.82 -15.16 13.96
C LEU A 116 -8.16 -16.52 13.65
N ASN A 117 -8.99 -17.49 13.26
CA ASN A 117 -8.54 -18.68 12.56
C ASN A 117 -8.50 -18.38 11.06
N TYR A 118 -7.29 -18.13 10.55
CA TYR A 118 -7.06 -17.59 9.22
C TYR A 118 -7.80 -16.25 9.02
N ASN A 119 -9.06 -16.29 8.56
CA ASN A 119 -9.88 -15.12 8.24
C ASN A 119 -11.24 -15.10 8.93
N ARG A 120 -11.50 -16.01 9.86
CA ARG A 120 -12.81 -16.19 10.51
C ARG A 120 -12.68 -16.38 12.01
N SER A 121 -13.81 -16.32 12.72
CA SER A 121 -13.95 -16.72 14.13
C SER A 121 -12.96 -16.04 15.09
N GLY A 122 -13.34 -14.90 15.64
CA GLY A 122 -12.51 -14.14 16.59
C GLY A 122 -12.48 -12.66 16.24
N PHE A 123 -11.36 -11.99 16.51
CA PHE A 123 -11.15 -10.59 16.20
C PHE A 123 -9.72 -10.31 15.70
N ASP A 124 -9.60 -9.20 14.97
CA ASP A 124 -8.34 -8.59 14.54
C ASP A 124 -8.39 -7.09 14.87
N LEU A 125 -7.62 -6.68 15.87
CA LEU A 125 -7.46 -5.29 16.29
C LEU A 125 -6.16 -4.75 15.71
N VAL A 126 -6.26 -3.72 14.87
CA VAL A 126 -5.11 -3.14 14.16
C VAL A 126 -5.02 -1.63 14.37
N HIS A 127 -3.82 -1.09 14.17
CA HIS A 127 -3.65 0.34 13.86
C HIS A 127 -3.40 0.56 12.36
N LEU A 128 -3.74 1.75 11.89
CA LEU A 128 -3.50 2.25 10.53
C LEU A 128 -2.34 3.26 10.52
N ASP A 129 -1.93 3.66 9.33
CA ASP A 129 -0.80 4.57 9.07
C ASP A 129 -1.03 5.99 9.57
N ASP A 130 -2.26 6.46 9.52
CA ASP A 130 -2.68 7.76 10.06
C ASP A 130 -2.99 7.74 11.57
N GLY A 131 -2.67 6.64 12.26
CA GLY A 131 -2.85 6.51 13.70
C GLY A 131 -4.27 6.17 14.14
N ARG A 132 -5.18 5.83 13.21
CA ARG A 132 -6.47 5.21 13.55
C ARG A 132 -6.31 3.81 14.12
N LEU A 133 -7.30 3.36 14.89
CA LEU A 133 -7.52 1.97 15.25
C LEU A 133 -8.75 1.41 14.53
N ARG A 134 -8.71 0.12 14.21
CA ARG A 134 -9.81 -0.62 13.57
C ARG A 134 -9.99 -1.99 14.22
N LEU A 135 -11.24 -2.38 14.42
CA LEU A 135 -11.62 -3.67 15.01
C LEU A 135 -12.39 -4.50 13.97
N ALA A 136 -11.84 -5.62 13.53
CA ALA A 136 -12.58 -6.62 12.76
C ALA A 136 -13.02 -7.76 13.67
N VAL A 137 -14.21 -8.31 13.43
CA VAL A 137 -14.77 -9.45 14.15
C VAL A 137 -15.22 -10.48 13.12
N ASN A 138 -14.70 -11.71 13.22
CA ASN A 138 -14.96 -12.83 12.32
C ASN A 138 -14.56 -12.63 10.84
N GLU A 139 -13.81 -11.58 10.53
CA GLU A 139 -13.40 -11.25 9.16
C GLU A 139 -12.05 -10.50 9.15
N TRP A 140 -11.49 -10.30 7.96
CA TRP A 140 -10.30 -9.46 7.75
C TRP A 140 -10.61 -7.96 7.96
N PRO A 141 -9.64 -7.16 8.43
CA PRO A 141 -9.84 -5.73 8.65
C PRO A 141 -9.86 -4.89 7.35
N ASP A 142 -9.47 -5.45 6.20
CA ASP A 142 -9.34 -4.74 4.92
C ASP A 142 -10.68 -4.13 4.43
N GLY A 143 -11.79 -4.82 4.69
CA GLY A 143 -13.16 -4.36 4.34
C GLY A 143 -13.85 -3.54 5.42
N VAL A 144 -13.39 -3.62 6.67
CA VAL A 144 -14.06 -3.00 7.82
C VAL A 144 -13.87 -1.47 7.81
N ARG A 145 -14.89 -0.73 8.24
CA ARG A 145 -14.93 0.75 8.23
C ARG A 145 -15.47 1.33 9.54
N ASN A 146 -15.14 0.71 10.67
CA ASN A 146 -15.59 1.11 12.01
C ASN A 146 -14.53 1.88 12.80
N ASP A 147 -13.65 2.59 12.09
CA ASP A 147 -12.41 3.15 12.63
C ASP A 147 -12.63 4.24 13.70
N SER A 148 -11.63 4.42 14.56
CA SER A 148 -11.47 5.65 15.34
C SER A 148 -11.23 6.87 14.44
N SER A 149 -11.21 8.07 15.02
CA SER A 149 -10.67 9.26 14.33
C SER A 149 -9.16 9.10 14.07
N SER A 150 -8.63 9.80 13.06
CA SER A 150 -7.19 9.81 12.76
C SER A 150 -6.36 10.55 13.80
N GLY A 151 -5.05 10.26 13.82
CA GLY A 151 -4.07 10.89 14.70
C GLY A 151 -4.14 10.49 16.17
N LYS A 152 -4.83 9.39 16.51
CA LYS A 152 -4.97 8.92 17.90
C LYS A 152 -3.72 8.27 18.43
N LEU A 153 -3.12 7.41 17.63
CA LEU A 153 -1.76 6.94 17.89
C LEU A 153 -0.76 7.92 17.26
N LYS A 154 0.32 8.19 17.97
CA LYS A 154 1.42 9.04 17.52
C LYS A 154 2.75 8.37 17.85
N PRO A 155 3.70 8.32 16.90
CA PRO A 155 5.02 7.75 17.16
C PRO A 155 5.69 8.43 18.36
N GLY A 156 6.25 7.64 19.27
CA GLY A 156 6.96 8.18 20.44
C GLY A 156 6.06 8.58 21.61
N GLN A 157 4.74 8.40 21.52
CA GLN A 157 3.79 8.85 22.55
C GLN A 157 2.97 7.69 23.10
N TRP A 158 2.89 7.60 24.42
CA TRP A 158 1.97 6.70 25.11
C TRP A 158 0.53 7.18 24.94
N THR A 159 -0.30 6.34 24.34
CA THR A 159 -1.73 6.53 24.19
C THR A 159 -2.45 5.38 24.87
N PHE A 160 -3.37 5.71 25.78
CA PHE A 160 -4.34 4.74 26.28
C PHE A 160 -5.47 4.60 25.26
N PHE A 161 -5.85 3.38 24.92
CA PHE A 161 -7.00 3.11 24.06
C PHE A 161 -7.96 2.14 24.73
N ALA A 162 -9.24 2.25 24.37
CA ALA A 162 -10.21 1.19 24.57
C ALA A 162 -11.19 1.12 23.39
N VAL A 163 -11.59 -0.09 23.02
CA VAL A 163 -12.69 -0.35 22.10
C VAL A 163 -13.69 -1.28 22.75
N SER A 164 -14.92 -0.81 22.90
CA SER A 164 -16.04 -1.62 23.39
C SER A 164 -16.93 -2.00 22.22
N TYR A 165 -17.24 -3.29 22.11
CA TYR A 165 -18.06 -3.88 21.08
C TYR A 165 -19.26 -4.62 21.68
N ASP A 166 -20.45 -4.39 21.11
CA ASP A 166 -21.71 -5.06 21.44
C ASP A 166 -22.30 -5.69 20.17
N GLY A 167 -22.03 -6.96 19.95
CA GLY A 167 -22.49 -7.70 18.78
C GLY A 167 -24.01 -7.97 18.75
N ALA A 168 -24.73 -7.74 19.85
CA ALA A 168 -26.19 -7.84 19.90
C ALA A 168 -26.87 -6.54 19.42
N SER A 169 -26.23 -5.39 19.62
CA SER A 169 -26.72 -4.12 19.10
C SER A 169 -26.39 -3.94 17.61
N LYS A 170 -27.33 -3.33 16.87
CA LYS A 170 -27.17 -3.01 15.44
C LYS A 170 -26.65 -1.59 15.18
N ARG A 171 -26.55 -0.75 16.21
CA ARG A 171 -26.16 0.66 16.10
C ARG A 171 -25.25 1.07 17.22
N ASP A 172 -24.31 1.98 16.92
CA ASP A 172 -23.39 2.57 17.90
C ASP A 172 -22.72 1.51 18.80
N ASN A 173 -22.45 0.37 18.19
CA ASN A 173 -22.10 -0.86 18.86
C ASN A 173 -20.59 -1.12 18.83
N VAL A 174 -19.82 -0.23 18.20
CA VAL A 174 -18.37 -0.07 18.40
C VAL A 174 -18.15 1.31 18.99
N ARG A 175 -17.47 1.40 20.14
CA ARG A 175 -17.18 2.66 20.83
C ARG A 175 -15.69 2.76 21.11
N TRP A 176 -15.07 3.79 20.54
CA TRP A 176 -13.64 4.07 20.73
C TRP A 176 -13.43 5.09 21.82
N TYR A 177 -12.46 4.84 22.68
CA TYR A 177 -12.05 5.75 23.74
C TYR A 177 -10.54 5.92 23.72
N PHE A 178 -10.08 7.14 23.97
CA PHE A 178 -8.65 7.45 24.05
C PHE A 178 -8.34 8.36 25.22
N GLY A 179 -7.19 8.12 25.83
CA GLY A 179 -6.59 8.92 26.87
C GLY A 179 -5.06 8.95 26.72
N GLY A 180 -4.40 9.59 27.66
CA GLY A 180 -2.94 9.74 27.71
C GLY A 180 -2.48 9.79 29.15
N PRO A 181 -1.17 9.91 29.40
CA PRO A 181 -0.61 9.95 30.76
C PRO A 181 -1.28 11.01 31.64
N ASP A 182 -1.55 12.18 31.06
CA ASP A 182 -2.11 13.35 31.74
C ASP A 182 -3.57 13.66 31.35
N SER A 183 -4.24 12.76 30.62
CA SER A 183 -5.60 13.01 30.12
C SER A 183 -6.49 11.78 30.24
N ALA A 184 -7.60 11.92 30.97
CA ALA A 184 -8.57 10.84 31.17
C ALA A 184 -9.21 10.40 29.85
N ALA A 185 -9.50 9.10 29.75
CA ALA A 185 -10.10 8.49 28.58
C ALA A 185 -11.46 9.15 28.27
N SER A 186 -11.63 9.52 27.01
CA SER A 186 -12.84 10.16 26.50
C SER A 186 -13.34 9.42 25.26
N LEU A 187 -14.65 9.44 25.05
CA LEU A 187 -15.26 8.85 23.86
C LEU A 187 -14.80 9.62 22.63
N ASP A 188 -14.24 8.91 21.66
CA ASP A 188 -13.85 9.44 20.37
C ASP A 188 -14.97 9.28 19.34
N ARG A 189 -15.38 8.04 19.06
CA ARG A 189 -16.39 7.72 18.06
C ARG A 189 -17.30 6.59 18.49
N LYS A 190 -18.53 6.64 17.98
CA LYS A 190 -19.46 5.50 17.92
C LYS A 190 -19.64 5.11 16.47
N MET A 191 -19.54 3.82 16.18
CA MET A 191 -19.71 3.27 14.85
C MET A 191 -20.70 2.10 14.90
N SER A 192 -21.39 1.86 13.79
CA SER A 192 -22.26 0.69 13.62
C SER A 192 -21.50 -0.37 12.83
N TYR A 193 -21.49 -1.61 13.32
CA TYR A 193 -20.74 -2.72 12.73
C TYR A 193 -21.48 -4.05 12.92
N SER A 194 -21.86 -4.68 11.81
CA SER A 194 -22.77 -5.85 11.80
C SER A 194 -22.02 -7.19 11.72
N ALA A 195 -21.11 -7.45 12.64
CA ALA A 195 -20.32 -8.70 12.65
C ALA A 195 -20.87 -9.80 13.57
N GLY A 196 -21.79 -9.47 14.47
CA GLY A 196 -22.35 -10.41 15.46
C GLY A 196 -21.33 -10.84 16.53
N PRO A 197 -21.63 -11.88 17.32
CA PRO A 197 -20.71 -12.43 18.32
C PRO A 197 -19.45 -13.03 17.69
N THR A 198 -18.35 -13.09 18.42
CA THR A 198 -17.15 -13.82 17.95
C THR A 198 -17.47 -15.29 17.70
N GLY A 199 -16.92 -15.90 16.64
CA GLY A 199 -17.15 -17.31 16.30
C GLY A 199 -16.59 -18.32 17.31
N SER A 200 -16.87 -19.60 17.07
CA SER A 200 -16.58 -20.74 17.97
C SER A 200 -15.34 -21.57 17.58
N ASP A 201 -14.59 -21.11 16.58
CA ASP A 201 -13.41 -21.81 16.04
C ASP A 201 -12.25 -20.83 15.87
N SER A 202 -11.88 -20.18 16.97
CA SER A 202 -10.84 -19.15 16.98
C SER A 202 -9.43 -19.72 16.89
N GLY A 203 -8.51 -18.93 16.35
CA GLY A 203 -7.09 -19.26 16.38
C GLY A 203 -6.46 -18.91 17.73
N PRO A 204 -5.18 -19.27 17.95
CA PRO A 204 -4.44 -18.82 19.12
C PRO A 204 -4.41 -17.29 19.20
N LEU A 205 -4.60 -16.73 20.39
CA LEU A 205 -4.46 -15.29 20.58
C LEU A 205 -2.98 -14.91 20.49
N THR A 206 -2.67 -13.95 19.63
CA THR A 206 -1.37 -13.30 19.55
C THR A 206 -1.48 -11.79 19.77
N ILE A 207 -0.48 -11.23 20.44
CA ILE A 207 -0.30 -9.78 20.62
C ILE A 207 0.85 -9.34 19.70
N GLY A 208 0.62 -8.24 18.99
CA GLY A 208 1.62 -7.59 18.15
C GLY A 208 1.87 -8.21 16.77
N ASN A 209 1.29 -9.37 16.44
CA ASN A 209 1.42 -10.00 15.12
C ASN A 209 0.31 -11.06 14.91
N TYR A 210 0.32 -11.72 13.75
CA TYR A 210 -0.49 -12.89 13.46
C TYR A 210 -0.15 -14.11 14.31
N ASN A 211 -1.13 -15.00 14.42
CA ASN A 211 -0.94 -16.33 14.99
C ASN A 211 -0.50 -17.34 13.92
N GLN A 212 -0.20 -18.56 14.37
CA GLN A 212 0.31 -19.63 13.51
C GLN A 212 -0.57 -19.98 12.30
N THR A 213 -1.88 -19.69 12.34
CA THR A 213 -2.80 -19.99 11.22
C THR A 213 -2.51 -19.13 9.97
N ILE A 214 -1.81 -18.00 10.13
CA ILE A 214 -1.51 -17.05 9.06
C ILE A 214 -0.15 -16.34 9.25
N HIS A 215 0.72 -16.86 10.12
CA HIS A 215 1.98 -16.20 10.48
C HIS A 215 2.91 -15.90 9.28
N ARG A 216 2.87 -16.73 8.22
CA ARG A 216 3.62 -16.51 6.97
C ARG A 216 3.30 -15.19 6.25
N HIS A 217 2.17 -14.56 6.58
CA HIS A 217 1.74 -13.27 6.04
C HIS A 217 2.10 -12.08 6.95
N GLY A 218 2.74 -12.30 8.11
CA GLY A 218 2.92 -11.31 9.18
C GLY A 218 4.15 -10.42 9.07
N THR A 219 4.98 -10.61 8.04
CA THR A 219 6.30 -9.97 7.95
C THR A 219 6.26 -8.46 7.80
N ASP A 220 5.15 -7.84 7.36
CA ASP A 220 5.01 -6.38 7.26
C ASP A 220 3.92 -5.79 8.17
N ARG A 221 3.15 -6.63 8.88
CA ARG A 221 1.89 -6.27 9.57
C ARG A 221 1.94 -6.40 11.09
N GLN A 222 3.12 -6.42 11.70
CA GLN A 222 3.25 -6.38 13.17
C GLN A 222 3.21 -4.97 13.75
N PHE A 223 2.80 -4.89 15.00
CA PHE A 223 3.02 -3.72 15.83
C PHE A 223 4.53 -3.43 16.00
N ARG A 224 4.88 -2.15 16.04
CA ARG A 224 6.27 -1.67 16.20
C ARG A 224 6.29 -0.62 17.31
N GLY A 225 7.00 -0.90 18.40
CA GLY A 225 7.04 -0.05 19.58
C GLY A 225 6.63 -0.80 20.85
N TYR A 226 6.06 -0.08 21.80
CA TYR A 226 5.80 -0.58 23.14
C TYR A 226 4.31 -0.82 23.39
N LEU A 227 4.06 -1.91 24.09
CA LEU A 227 2.72 -2.40 24.39
C LEU A 227 2.66 -2.81 25.87
N HIS A 228 1.72 -2.24 26.61
CA HIS A 228 1.61 -2.48 28.05
C HIS A 228 0.14 -2.62 28.47
N GLY A 229 -0.12 -3.52 29.43
CA GLY A 229 -1.42 -3.65 30.09
C GLY A 229 -2.59 -3.97 29.15
N ILE A 230 -2.41 -4.88 28.17
CA ILE A 230 -3.52 -5.27 27.28
C ILE A 230 -4.56 -6.08 28.03
N GLN A 231 -5.68 -5.40 28.22
CA GLN A 231 -6.99 -5.77 28.76
C GLN A 231 -7.91 -6.45 27.75
N ILE A 232 -8.41 -7.68 27.95
CA ILE A 232 -9.61 -8.17 27.23
C ILE A 232 -10.68 -8.58 28.22
N PHE A 233 -11.86 -7.96 28.11
CA PHE A 233 -13.08 -8.28 28.87
C PHE A 233 -14.13 -8.80 27.90
N GLY A 234 -14.98 -9.71 28.33
CA GLY A 234 -16.01 -10.24 27.44
C GLY A 234 -17.15 -10.92 28.18
N SER A 235 -18.33 -10.85 27.57
CA SER A 235 -19.50 -11.61 27.99
C SER A 235 -20.08 -12.38 26.81
N ARG A 236 -20.51 -13.62 27.07
CA ARG A 236 -21.29 -14.43 26.10
C ARG A 236 -22.78 -14.14 26.14
N ARG A 237 -23.22 -13.24 27.02
CA ARG A 237 -24.63 -12.88 27.20
C ARG A 237 -24.75 -11.39 27.51
N GLY A 238 -25.48 -10.68 26.68
CA GLY A 238 -25.75 -9.26 26.89
C GLY A 238 -24.51 -8.38 26.77
N THR A 239 -24.57 -7.20 27.41
CA THR A 239 -23.64 -6.09 27.15
C THR A 239 -22.51 -5.94 28.18
N ASP A 240 -22.41 -6.84 29.16
CA ASP A 240 -21.45 -6.71 30.28
C ASP A 240 -19.98 -6.70 29.84
N GLY A 241 -19.68 -7.22 28.64
CA GLY A 241 -18.35 -7.13 28.05
C GLY A 241 -18.06 -5.78 27.39
N ALA A 242 -19.08 -5.01 27.01
CA ALA A 242 -18.95 -3.68 26.42
C ALA A 242 -18.91 -2.60 27.53
N LEU A 243 -17.73 -2.40 28.13
CA LEU A 243 -17.51 -1.54 29.28
C LEU A 243 -17.92 -0.08 29.01
N ASP A 244 -18.39 0.59 30.06
CA ASP A 244 -18.72 2.00 30.00
C ASP A 244 -17.48 2.90 30.19
N ARG A 245 -17.67 4.20 29.92
CA ARG A 245 -16.59 5.19 30.01
C ARG A 245 -15.99 5.29 31.42
N GLU A 246 -16.79 5.12 32.45
CA GLU A 246 -16.31 5.30 33.84
C GLU A 246 -15.41 4.12 34.24
N THR A 247 -15.83 2.90 33.91
CA THR A 247 -15.02 1.69 34.08
C THR A 247 -13.72 1.79 33.26
N ILE A 248 -13.79 2.27 32.02
CA ILE A 248 -12.60 2.48 31.17
C ILE A 248 -11.62 3.49 31.78
N ARG A 249 -12.14 4.56 32.40
CA ARG A 249 -11.29 5.54 33.10
C ARG A 249 -10.63 4.96 34.34
N GLN A 250 -11.35 4.14 35.09
CA GLN A 250 -10.78 3.41 36.23
C GLN A 250 -9.66 2.46 35.77
N LEU A 251 -9.84 1.76 34.64
CA LEU A 251 -8.82 0.88 34.04
C LEU A 251 -7.59 1.64 33.53
N GLN A 252 -7.75 2.86 33.01
CA GLN A 252 -6.63 3.69 32.57
C GLN A 252 -5.69 4.06 33.72
N VAL A 253 -6.26 4.31 34.91
CA VAL A 253 -5.51 4.76 36.10
C VAL A 253 -5.18 3.63 37.07
N ASP A 254 -5.51 2.38 36.72
CA ASP A 254 -5.14 1.22 37.52
C ASP A 254 -3.61 1.08 37.51
N ALA A 255 -3.00 1.20 38.69
CA ALA A 255 -1.55 1.12 38.86
C ALA A 255 -0.96 -0.22 38.36
N ALA A 256 -1.76 -1.29 38.29
CA ALA A 256 -1.31 -2.59 37.78
C ALA A 256 -1.17 -2.64 36.24
N THR A 257 -1.64 -1.62 35.52
CA THR A 257 -1.66 -1.58 34.06
C THR A 257 -1.14 -0.25 33.50
N GLN A 258 -0.54 0.60 34.34
CA GLN A 258 0.15 1.80 33.90
C GLN A 258 1.60 1.48 33.51
N PRO A 259 2.03 1.81 32.29
CA PRO A 259 3.43 1.67 31.91
C PRO A 259 4.30 2.67 32.68
N ASN A 260 5.59 2.38 32.77
CA ASN A 260 6.55 3.40 33.15
C ASN A 260 6.64 4.46 32.02
N PHE A 261 5.92 5.57 32.18
CA PHE A 261 5.94 6.70 31.23
C PHE A 261 7.32 7.35 31.06
N GLY A 262 8.27 7.08 31.97
CA GLY A 262 9.67 7.47 31.84
C GLY A 262 10.42 6.72 30.74
N ILE A 263 9.92 5.56 30.30
CA ILE A 263 10.38 4.89 29.08
C ILE A 263 9.97 5.79 27.92
N ARG A 264 10.93 6.55 27.39
CA ARG A 264 10.74 7.37 26.19
C ARG A 264 10.76 6.45 24.98
N PRO A 265 9.62 6.21 24.32
CA PRO A 265 9.61 5.40 23.13
C PRO A 265 10.44 6.15 22.08
N GLU A 266 11.54 5.55 21.63
CA GLU A 266 12.33 6.16 20.57
C GLU A 266 11.47 6.25 19.33
N LYS A 267 11.11 7.47 18.93
CA LYS A 267 10.61 7.70 17.58
C LYS A 267 11.70 7.19 16.65
N ALA A 268 11.36 6.24 15.77
CA ALA A 268 12.30 5.82 14.73
C ALA A 268 12.78 7.11 14.04
N ARG A 269 14.10 7.37 14.06
CA ARG A 269 14.66 8.60 13.48
C ARG A 269 14.18 8.67 12.04
N SER A 270 13.30 9.63 11.73
CA SER A 270 13.20 10.15 10.38
C SER A 270 14.47 10.98 10.20
N THR A 271 15.57 10.37 9.76
CA THR A 271 16.76 11.13 9.38
C THR A 271 16.38 11.97 8.17
N PRO A 272 16.37 13.31 8.26
CA PRO A 272 16.39 14.14 7.07
C PRO A 272 17.84 14.18 6.58
N PRO A 273 18.14 14.04 5.27
CA PRO A 273 19.46 14.44 4.80
C PRO A 273 19.53 15.97 4.85
N LEU A 274 20.23 16.49 5.86
CA LEU A 274 20.82 17.83 5.82
C LEU A 274 21.85 17.86 4.70
N HIS A 275 21.93 19.00 4.01
CA HIS A 275 22.94 19.31 2.99
C HIS A 275 24.34 18.81 3.38
N SER A 276 24.88 17.89 2.58
CA SER A 276 26.29 17.52 2.57
C SER A 276 26.66 17.10 1.15
N THR A 277 27.40 17.96 0.47
CA THR A 277 28.25 17.59 -0.65
C THR A 277 29.23 16.51 -0.17
N ILE A 278 29.00 15.26 -0.56
CA ILE A 278 29.96 14.18 -0.88
C ILE A 278 29.21 12.84 -0.83
N GLN A 279 29.28 12.12 -1.95
CA GLN A 279 28.96 10.70 -2.18
C GLN A 279 27.59 10.19 -1.70
N THR A 280 26.73 10.01 -2.69
CA THR A 280 25.66 9.00 -2.79
C THR A 280 25.73 7.92 -1.70
N ASP A 281 24.72 7.87 -0.83
CA ASP A 281 24.43 6.65 -0.08
C ASP A 281 24.35 5.50 -1.10
N PRO A 282 25.04 4.38 -0.86
CA PRO A 282 24.96 3.21 -1.73
C PRO A 282 23.51 2.70 -1.71
N ALA A 283 23.02 2.28 -2.87
CA ALA A 283 21.74 1.59 -3.03
C ALA A 283 21.53 0.58 -1.89
N GLU A 284 20.29 0.42 -1.43
CA GLU A 284 19.94 -0.65 -0.48
C GLU A 284 20.65 -1.95 -0.89
N PRO A 285 21.43 -2.60 -0.01
CA PRO A 285 22.21 -3.77 -0.38
C PRO A 285 21.30 -4.83 -1.02
N GLY A 286 21.52 -5.11 -2.32
CA GLY A 286 20.81 -6.15 -3.07
C GLY A 286 19.79 -5.69 -4.12
N VAL A 287 19.73 -4.41 -4.51
CA VAL A 287 19.03 -3.98 -5.75
C VAL A 287 20.07 -3.63 -6.81
N ASN A 288 20.31 -4.53 -7.76
CA ASN A 288 21.13 -4.20 -8.93
C ASN A 288 20.21 -3.63 -10.01
N VAL A 289 20.04 -2.30 -10.06
CA VAL A 289 19.37 -1.66 -11.19
C VAL A 289 20.40 -1.49 -12.31
N PRO A 290 20.21 -2.10 -13.49
CA PRO A 290 21.05 -1.76 -14.63
C PRO A 290 20.80 -0.30 -15.01
N SER A 291 21.85 0.52 -14.94
CA SER A 291 21.80 1.92 -15.35
C SER A 291 22.50 2.10 -16.70
N PRO A 292 22.06 3.07 -17.53
CA PRO A 292 22.78 3.40 -18.76
C PRO A 292 24.24 3.78 -18.45
N ALA A 293 25.15 3.43 -19.35
CA ALA A 293 26.53 3.91 -19.26
C ALA A 293 26.54 5.45 -19.35
N SER A 294 27.48 6.11 -18.67
CA SER A 294 27.61 7.56 -18.70
C SER A 294 27.63 8.09 -20.14
N GLY A 295 26.68 8.95 -20.49
CA GLY A 295 26.54 9.53 -21.84
C GLY A 295 25.64 8.73 -22.81
N THR A 296 25.11 7.57 -22.40
CA THR A 296 24.12 6.81 -23.17
C THR A 296 22.69 7.11 -22.70
N ARG A 297 21.70 6.93 -23.58
CA ARG A 297 20.28 7.10 -23.22
C ARG A 297 19.67 5.75 -22.84
N PRO A 298 18.60 5.74 -22.03
CA PRO A 298 17.77 4.55 -21.84
C PRO A 298 17.26 4.03 -23.18
N ARG A 299 17.35 2.72 -23.41
CA ARG A 299 16.75 2.04 -24.56
C ARG A 299 15.33 1.61 -24.20
N ILE A 300 14.35 1.90 -25.05
CA ILE A 300 12.92 1.63 -24.77
C ILE A 300 12.28 0.82 -25.89
N ILE A 301 11.51 -0.19 -25.50
CA ILE A 301 10.47 -0.80 -26.33
C ILE A 301 9.11 -0.54 -25.68
N ALA A 302 8.21 0.13 -26.39
CA ALA A 302 6.83 0.33 -25.94
C ALA A 302 5.90 -0.69 -26.60
N THR A 303 5.09 -1.40 -25.80
CA THR A 303 4.03 -2.29 -26.30
C THR A 303 2.66 -1.71 -25.95
N THR A 304 1.85 -1.42 -26.96
CA THR A 304 0.62 -0.61 -26.86
C THR A 304 -0.57 -1.28 -27.53
N ASP A 305 -1.73 -1.25 -26.89
CA ASP A 305 -3.01 -1.76 -27.43
C ASP A 305 -3.87 -0.68 -28.11
N GLY A 306 -3.34 0.54 -28.19
CA GLY A 306 -3.89 1.63 -28.99
C GLY A 306 -5.23 2.14 -28.47
N GLU A 307 -5.50 2.04 -27.17
CA GLU A 307 -6.61 2.74 -26.53
C GLU A 307 -6.44 4.27 -26.71
N ILE A 308 -7.51 5.03 -26.46
CA ILE A 308 -7.46 6.49 -26.61
C ILE A 308 -6.35 7.11 -25.75
N ASP A 309 -6.10 6.58 -24.56
CA ASP A 309 -5.00 7.04 -23.71
C ASP A 309 -3.62 6.62 -24.20
N ASP A 310 -3.43 5.47 -24.85
CA ASP A 310 -2.18 5.17 -25.55
C ASP A 310 -1.91 6.21 -26.64
N ARG A 311 -2.94 6.58 -27.41
CA ARG A 311 -2.80 7.56 -28.50
C ARG A 311 -2.51 8.96 -27.96
N CYS A 312 -3.08 9.31 -26.81
CA CYS A 312 -2.75 10.54 -26.11
C CYS A 312 -1.32 10.52 -25.55
N SER A 313 -0.91 9.41 -24.92
CA SER A 313 0.44 9.21 -24.38
C SER A 313 1.50 9.21 -25.50
N MET A 314 1.18 8.66 -26.67
CA MET A 314 2.08 8.63 -27.83
C MET A 314 2.36 10.01 -28.42
N VAL A 315 1.39 10.94 -28.39
CA VAL A 315 1.65 12.35 -28.76
C VAL A 315 2.79 12.92 -27.90
N ARG A 316 2.74 12.68 -26.58
CA ARG A 316 3.80 13.13 -25.67
C ARG A 316 5.09 12.34 -25.83
N PHE A 317 5.01 11.02 -25.99
CA PHE A 317 6.18 10.17 -26.22
C PHE A 317 7.00 10.67 -27.42
N LEU A 318 6.33 11.05 -28.52
CA LEU A 318 6.98 11.60 -29.72
C LEU A 318 7.58 13.00 -29.48
N LEU A 319 6.93 13.84 -28.67
CA LEU A 319 7.48 15.15 -28.27
C LEU A 319 8.74 15.04 -27.39
N TYR A 320 8.93 13.90 -26.71
CA TYR A 320 10.08 13.60 -25.86
C TYR A 320 11.02 12.53 -26.45
N ALA A 321 10.87 12.19 -27.73
CA ALA A 321 11.64 11.12 -28.37
C ALA A 321 13.16 11.41 -28.44
N ASN A 322 13.60 12.60 -28.06
CA ASN A 322 15.01 12.94 -27.84
C ASN A 322 15.59 12.44 -26.51
N GLU A 323 14.78 12.01 -25.55
CA GLU A 323 15.23 11.62 -24.21
C GLU A 323 15.66 10.13 -24.12
N TRP A 324 15.28 9.32 -25.11
CA TRP A 324 15.58 7.87 -25.13
C TRP A 324 15.90 7.33 -26.53
N ASP A 325 16.52 6.15 -26.56
CA ASP A 325 16.74 5.37 -27.78
C ASP A 325 15.54 4.43 -27.97
N ILE A 326 14.73 4.68 -29.00
CA ILE A 326 13.56 3.84 -29.31
C ILE A 326 14.06 2.61 -30.07
N GLU A 327 13.80 1.43 -29.51
CA GLU A 327 14.15 0.14 -30.10
C GLU A 327 12.95 -0.56 -30.72
N GLY A 328 11.73 -0.16 -30.35
CA GLY A 328 10.50 -0.66 -30.94
C GLY A 328 9.26 0.02 -30.38
N ILE A 329 8.26 0.20 -31.24
CA ILE A 329 6.87 0.55 -30.89
C ILE A 329 6.00 -0.58 -31.41
N VAL A 330 5.44 -1.37 -30.50
CA VAL A 330 4.86 -2.67 -30.83
C VAL A 330 3.37 -2.66 -30.53
N HIS A 331 2.53 -2.94 -31.54
CA HIS A 331 1.12 -3.22 -31.30
C HIS A 331 0.97 -4.51 -30.47
N SER A 332 0.26 -4.46 -29.36
CA SER A 332 -0.01 -5.60 -28.46
C SER A 332 -1.49 -5.63 -28.10
N SER A 333 -1.98 -6.68 -27.43
CA SER A 333 -3.34 -6.70 -26.89
C SER A 333 -3.36 -6.38 -25.39
N SER A 334 -4.55 -6.14 -24.85
CA SER A 334 -4.85 -6.03 -23.42
C SER A 334 -6.25 -6.57 -23.15
N LYS A 335 -6.68 -6.57 -21.88
CA LYS A 335 -8.08 -6.85 -21.51
C LYS A 335 -9.09 -5.80 -22.00
N PHE A 336 -8.64 -4.65 -22.47
CA PHE A 336 -9.50 -3.59 -23.02
C PHE A 336 -9.55 -3.64 -24.54
N HIS A 337 -8.44 -3.96 -25.21
CA HIS A 337 -8.32 -3.88 -26.67
C HIS A 337 -7.61 -5.12 -27.26
N TRP A 338 -8.26 -5.82 -28.22
CA TRP A 338 -7.64 -6.87 -29.03
C TRP A 338 -8.27 -7.01 -30.42
N LYS A 339 -7.47 -7.39 -31.41
CA LYS A 339 -7.83 -7.46 -32.85
C LYS A 339 -8.79 -8.59 -33.18
N GLY A 340 -8.71 -9.70 -32.45
CA GLY A 340 -9.30 -10.97 -32.86
C GLY A 340 -8.40 -11.73 -33.83
N ASP A 341 -8.75 -12.99 -34.09
CA ASP A 341 -8.03 -13.89 -35.02
C ASP A 341 -8.73 -14.05 -36.38
N GLY A 342 -9.88 -13.37 -36.56
CA GLY A 342 -10.72 -13.52 -37.75
C GLY A 342 -11.51 -14.83 -37.81
N GLN A 343 -11.48 -15.63 -36.73
CA GLN A 343 -12.17 -16.91 -36.59
C GLN A 343 -12.99 -16.92 -35.29
N ASP A 344 -12.48 -17.55 -34.24
CA ASP A 344 -13.20 -17.81 -32.98
C ASP A 344 -13.10 -16.63 -32.01
N ILE A 345 -12.08 -15.78 -32.17
CA ILE A 345 -11.81 -14.65 -31.28
C ILE A 345 -12.29 -13.39 -31.96
N ARG A 346 -13.40 -12.85 -31.45
CA ARG A 346 -13.98 -11.59 -31.93
C ARG A 346 -13.12 -10.41 -31.49
N ARG A 347 -12.97 -9.43 -32.38
CA ARG A 347 -12.39 -8.11 -32.08
C ARG A 347 -13.10 -7.45 -30.88
N HIS A 348 -12.33 -6.81 -30.02
CA HIS A 348 -12.84 -5.95 -28.95
C HIS A 348 -12.11 -4.61 -28.95
N ASN A 349 -12.84 -3.53 -29.29
CA ASN A 349 -12.40 -2.13 -29.25
C ASN A 349 -11.07 -1.76 -29.92
N TRP A 350 -10.43 -2.69 -30.65
CA TRP A 350 -9.15 -2.51 -31.33
C TRP A 350 -9.11 -1.23 -32.16
N ALA A 351 -8.02 -0.46 -32.09
CA ALA A 351 -7.77 0.63 -33.02
C ALA A 351 -7.35 0.11 -34.40
N ASP A 352 -7.45 0.92 -35.45
CA ASP A 352 -6.84 0.53 -36.73
C ASP A 352 -5.29 0.56 -36.61
N GLU A 353 -4.58 -0.38 -37.23
CA GLU A 353 -3.11 -0.48 -37.07
C GLU A 353 -2.36 0.72 -37.68
N VAL A 354 -3.03 1.58 -38.46
CA VAL A 354 -2.41 2.77 -39.07
C VAL A 354 -2.46 4.00 -38.16
N TRP A 355 -3.00 3.89 -36.93
CA TRP A 355 -3.05 5.04 -36.01
C TRP A 355 -1.65 5.55 -35.66
N LEU A 356 -0.67 4.65 -35.52
CA LEU A 356 0.73 5.02 -35.25
C LEU A 356 1.33 5.74 -36.45
N ASP A 357 1.14 5.20 -37.66
CA ASP A 357 1.62 5.84 -38.89
C ASP A 357 1.08 7.26 -39.01
N ARG A 358 -0.22 7.46 -38.73
CA ARG A 358 -0.84 8.80 -38.74
C ARG A 358 -0.16 9.75 -37.75
N GLN A 359 0.16 9.31 -36.53
CA GLN A 359 0.84 10.18 -35.57
C GLN A 359 2.30 10.44 -35.97
N ILE A 360 2.99 9.47 -36.55
CA ILE A 360 4.36 9.65 -37.08
C ILE A 360 4.35 10.63 -38.27
N ASP A 361 3.33 10.59 -39.13
CA ASP A 361 3.15 11.56 -40.23
C ASP A 361 2.94 12.99 -39.71
N LEU A 362 2.25 13.15 -38.57
CA LEU A 362 2.08 14.46 -37.93
C LEU A 362 3.36 14.89 -37.19
N TYR A 363 4.10 13.95 -36.59
CA TYR A 363 5.41 14.18 -36.01
C TYR A 363 6.42 14.66 -37.06
N GLU A 364 6.43 14.08 -38.25
CA GLU A 364 7.29 14.50 -39.36
C GLU A 364 7.14 15.99 -39.68
N GLN A 365 5.90 16.50 -39.62
CA GLN A 365 5.61 17.91 -39.90
C GLN A 365 6.14 18.85 -38.80
N VAL A 366 6.27 18.39 -37.55
CA VAL A 366 6.82 19.18 -36.44
C VAL A 366 8.31 18.92 -36.20
N TYR A 367 8.86 17.84 -36.73
CA TYR A 367 10.28 17.45 -36.59
C TYR A 367 11.29 18.58 -36.89
N PRO A 368 11.15 19.39 -37.97
CA PRO A 368 12.09 20.48 -38.25
C PRO A 368 12.09 21.59 -37.19
N LYS A 369 11.04 21.70 -36.37
CA LYS A 369 11.00 22.60 -35.22
C LYS A 369 11.61 21.93 -33.99
N LEU A 370 11.18 20.71 -33.66
CA LEU A 370 11.68 19.95 -32.51
C LEU A 370 13.21 19.82 -32.53
N SER A 371 13.76 19.45 -33.69
CA SER A 371 15.22 19.30 -33.91
C SER A 371 16.03 20.60 -33.78
N ARG A 372 15.38 21.78 -33.71
CA ARG A 372 16.07 23.05 -33.39
C ARG A 372 16.12 23.31 -31.89
N HIS A 373 15.26 22.66 -31.11
CA HIS A 373 15.15 22.87 -29.67
C HIS A 373 15.97 21.87 -28.87
N ALA A 374 16.14 20.65 -29.37
CA ALA A 374 17.05 19.67 -28.79
C ALA A 374 17.63 18.76 -29.87
N ASP A 375 18.83 18.25 -29.60
CA ASP A 375 19.47 17.25 -30.43
C ASP A 375 18.79 15.88 -30.27
N ARG A 376 19.13 14.93 -31.16
CA ARG A 376 18.82 13.49 -31.01
C ARG A 376 17.35 13.09 -31.10
N PHE A 377 16.47 13.96 -31.61
CA PHE A 377 15.15 13.53 -32.10
C PHE A 377 15.31 12.56 -33.28
N PRO A 378 14.66 11.38 -33.27
CA PRO A 378 14.67 10.46 -34.40
C PRO A 378 13.88 11.05 -35.57
N THR A 379 14.29 10.75 -36.80
CA THR A 379 13.49 11.11 -37.98
C THR A 379 12.23 10.25 -38.05
N ALA A 380 11.19 10.74 -38.72
CA ALA A 380 9.97 9.96 -38.92
C ALA A 380 10.24 8.62 -39.65
N ASP A 381 11.14 8.61 -40.64
CA ASP A 381 11.56 7.39 -41.33
C ASP A 381 12.28 6.38 -40.43
N ALA A 382 13.04 6.85 -39.43
CA ALA A 382 13.63 5.98 -38.44
C ALA A 382 12.54 5.36 -37.54
N LEU A 383 11.56 6.17 -37.10
CA LEU A 383 10.44 5.70 -36.28
C LEU A 383 9.58 4.65 -37.00
N ARG A 384 9.23 4.87 -38.27
CA ARG A 384 8.41 3.92 -39.06
C ARG A 384 9.03 2.53 -39.14
N LYS A 385 10.37 2.46 -39.22
CA LYS A 385 11.11 1.18 -39.27
C LYS A 385 11.10 0.42 -37.94
N LEU A 386 10.70 1.09 -36.86
CA LEU A 386 10.65 0.54 -35.52
C LEU A 386 9.22 0.22 -35.08
N VAL A 387 8.23 0.29 -35.98
CA VAL A 387 6.85 -0.13 -35.70
C VAL A 387 6.70 -1.62 -36.03
N TYR A 388 6.20 -2.40 -35.07
CA TYR A 388 6.02 -3.84 -35.21
C TYR A 388 4.63 -4.30 -34.76
N THR A 389 4.18 -5.43 -35.30
CA THR A 389 2.99 -6.12 -34.80
C THR A 389 3.39 -7.22 -33.83
N GLY A 390 2.88 -7.15 -32.61
CA GLY A 390 3.01 -8.15 -31.56
C GLY A 390 1.81 -9.10 -31.51
N ASN A 391 1.58 -9.69 -30.34
CA ASN A 391 0.48 -10.60 -30.09
C ASN A 391 -0.84 -9.83 -29.87
N VAL A 392 -1.54 -9.52 -30.96
CA VAL A 392 -2.75 -8.67 -30.93
C VAL A 392 -4.08 -9.45 -30.92
N ALA A 393 -4.04 -10.77 -31.11
CA ALA A 393 -5.23 -11.57 -31.40
C ALA A 393 -6.22 -11.64 -30.23
N ASN A 394 -5.74 -11.77 -28.99
CA ASN A 394 -6.59 -11.91 -27.80
C ASN A 394 -5.84 -11.50 -26.52
N VAL A 395 -6.58 -11.31 -25.43
CA VAL A 395 -6.04 -11.05 -24.09
C VAL A 395 -5.10 -12.18 -23.68
N GLY A 396 -3.87 -11.84 -23.30
CA GLY A 396 -2.90 -12.81 -22.75
C GLY A 396 -2.39 -13.87 -23.74
N HIS A 397 -2.76 -13.82 -25.02
CA HIS A 397 -2.29 -14.80 -25.99
C HIS A 397 -0.81 -14.60 -26.30
N MET A 398 0.01 -15.62 -26.00
CA MET A 398 1.47 -15.60 -26.19
C MET A 398 2.00 -16.89 -26.83
N SER A 399 1.18 -17.59 -27.62
CA SER A 399 1.56 -18.87 -28.24
C SER A 399 2.32 -18.73 -29.57
N GLN A 400 2.15 -17.60 -30.26
CA GLN A 400 2.73 -17.37 -31.59
C GLN A 400 3.89 -16.38 -31.50
N ASP A 401 4.99 -16.69 -32.19
CA ASP A 401 6.02 -15.69 -32.52
C ASP A 401 5.44 -14.63 -33.45
N THR A 402 5.86 -13.39 -33.24
CA THR A 402 5.41 -12.21 -33.99
C THR A 402 6.60 -11.30 -34.27
N PRO A 403 6.55 -10.44 -35.31
CA PRO A 403 7.61 -9.47 -35.55
C PRO A 403 7.96 -8.62 -34.31
N GLY A 404 6.95 -8.28 -33.50
CA GLY A 404 7.13 -7.55 -32.25
C GLY A 404 7.84 -8.36 -31.17
N SER A 405 7.48 -9.63 -30.97
CA SER A 405 8.19 -10.48 -30.01
C SER A 405 9.61 -10.79 -30.47
N ASP A 406 9.81 -11.03 -31.77
CA ASP A 406 11.14 -11.27 -32.34
C ASP A 406 12.05 -10.06 -32.19
N ARG A 407 11.52 -8.85 -32.41
CA ARG A 407 12.26 -7.61 -32.15
C ARG A 407 12.71 -7.48 -30.68
N ILE A 408 11.84 -7.83 -29.73
CA ILE A 408 12.20 -7.83 -28.31
C ILE A 408 13.33 -8.83 -28.05
N VAL A 409 13.26 -10.03 -28.65
CA VAL A 409 14.35 -11.03 -28.54
C VAL A 409 15.65 -10.49 -29.10
N GLU A 410 15.65 -9.92 -30.31
CA GLU A 410 16.83 -9.33 -30.94
C GLU A 410 17.50 -8.28 -30.04
N VAL A 411 16.71 -7.35 -29.50
CA VAL A 411 17.22 -6.25 -28.66
C VAL A 411 17.74 -6.74 -27.32
N LEU A 412 17.07 -7.72 -26.70
CA LEU A 412 17.52 -8.27 -25.42
C LEU A 412 18.77 -9.14 -25.54
N LEU A 413 19.03 -9.68 -26.73
CA LEU A 413 20.17 -10.54 -27.03
C LEU A 413 21.31 -9.83 -27.78
N ASP A 414 21.17 -8.55 -28.14
CA ASP A 414 22.26 -7.79 -28.75
C ASP A 414 23.39 -7.47 -27.74
N ASP A 415 24.51 -6.97 -28.25
CA ASP A 415 25.70 -6.62 -27.46
C ASP A 415 25.74 -5.14 -27.03
N GLU A 416 24.65 -4.38 -27.28
CA GLU A 416 24.64 -2.95 -26.96
C GLU A 416 24.67 -2.72 -25.45
N PRO A 417 25.40 -1.72 -24.93
CA PRO A 417 25.48 -1.49 -23.50
C PRO A 417 24.18 -0.89 -22.93
N GLY A 418 23.92 -1.15 -21.65
CA GLY A 418 22.86 -0.49 -20.89
C GLY A 418 21.52 -1.23 -20.85
N PRO A 419 20.59 -0.75 -20.00
CA PRO A 419 19.30 -1.39 -19.78
C PRO A 419 18.35 -1.21 -20.96
N VAL A 420 17.44 -2.17 -21.10
CA VAL A 420 16.32 -2.09 -22.05
C VAL A 420 15.01 -2.06 -21.25
N TYR A 421 14.30 -0.94 -21.33
CA TYR A 421 13.00 -0.76 -20.71
C TYR A 421 11.89 -1.32 -21.62
N LEU A 422 11.27 -2.40 -21.17
CA LEU A 422 10.08 -3.00 -21.79
C LEU A 422 8.85 -2.37 -21.16
N GLN A 423 8.19 -1.45 -21.86
CA GLN A 423 7.05 -0.70 -21.34
C GLN A 423 5.74 -1.33 -21.82
N ALA A 424 5.01 -1.98 -20.92
CA ALA A 424 3.69 -2.51 -21.20
C ALA A 424 2.64 -1.44 -20.91
N TRP A 425 2.22 -0.73 -21.97
CA TRP A 425 1.10 0.21 -21.95
C TRP A 425 -0.22 -0.56 -22.00
N GLY A 426 -0.26 -1.65 -22.77
CA GLY A 426 -1.33 -2.65 -22.75
C GLY A 426 -1.02 -3.89 -21.90
N GLY A 427 -1.35 -5.07 -22.40
CA GLY A 427 -0.97 -6.36 -21.81
C GLY A 427 0.50 -6.72 -22.03
N THR A 428 1.00 -7.70 -21.26
CA THR A 428 2.40 -8.15 -21.33
C THR A 428 2.62 -9.32 -22.27
N ASN A 429 1.60 -9.81 -22.96
CA ASN A 429 1.67 -11.05 -23.73
C ASN A 429 2.75 -11.07 -24.83
N THR A 430 2.98 -9.97 -25.54
CA THR A 430 4.07 -9.90 -26.54
C THR A 430 5.45 -9.98 -25.89
N ILE A 431 5.63 -9.31 -24.74
CA ILE A 431 6.86 -9.40 -23.93
C ILE A 431 7.03 -10.82 -23.39
N ALA A 432 5.96 -11.41 -22.86
CA ALA A 432 5.96 -12.77 -22.33
C ALA A 432 6.34 -13.79 -23.42
N ARG A 433 5.87 -13.60 -24.66
CA ARG A 433 6.27 -14.43 -25.81
C ARG A 433 7.76 -14.33 -26.10
N ALA A 434 8.32 -13.12 -26.12
CA ALA A 434 9.75 -12.91 -26.35
C ALA A 434 10.60 -13.57 -25.25
N LEU A 435 10.23 -13.35 -23.98
CA LEU A 435 10.87 -13.99 -22.85
C LEU A 435 10.73 -15.52 -22.90
N TRP A 436 9.59 -16.04 -23.34
CA TRP A 436 9.42 -17.48 -23.55
C TRP A 436 10.42 -18.02 -24.57
N LYS A 437 10.58 -17.32 -25.70
CA LYS A 437 11.52 -17.73 -26.75
C LYS A 437 12.96 -17.75 -26.23
N ILE A 438 13.39 -16.71 -25.52
CA ILE A 438 14.72 -16.68 -24.89
C ILE A 438 14.89 -17.82 -23.88
N GLN A 439 13.90 -18.08 -23.03
CA GLN A 439 13.96 -19.16 -22.03
C GLN A 439 14.16 -20.54 -22.68
N HIS A 440 13.60 -20.78 -23.86
CA HIS A 440 13.62 -22.10 -24.52
C HIS A 440 14.76 -22.24 -25.54
N GLU A 441 15.14 -21.17 -26.23
CA GLU A 441 16.16 -21.18 -27.29
C GLU A 441 17.52 -20.68 -26.82
N HIS A 442 17.57 -19.83 -25.79
CA HIS A 442 18.78 -19.23 -25.23
C HIS A 442 18.80 -19.28 -23.67
N PRO A 443 18.57 -20.45 -23.05
CA PRO A 443 18.45 -20.57 -21.59
C PRO A 443 19.70 -20.11 -20.83
N ASP A 444 20.87 -20.21 -21.45
CA ASP A 444 22.16 -19.75 -20.93
C ASP A 444 22.25 -18.23 -20.79
N ARG A 445 21.45 -17.48 -21.58
CA ARG A 445 21.42 -16.02 -21.56
C ARG A 445 20.32 -15.42 -20.67
N MET A 446 19.48 -16.23 -20.03
CA MET A 446 18.39 -15.73 -19.17
C MET A 446 18.89 -14.81 -18.05
N ALA A 447 20.00 -15.15 -17.40
CA ALA A 447 20.56 -14.36 -16.32
C ALA A 447 21.13 -13.03 -16.82
N GLU A 448 21.68 -13.00 -18.04
CA GLU A 448 22.13 -11.79 -18.71
C GLU A 448 20.94 -10.89 -19.04
N VAL A 449 19.90 -11.43 -19.67
CA VAL A 449 18.68 -10.71 -20.02
C VAL A 449 18.01 -10.14 -18.76
N SER A 450 17.91 -10.90 -17.67
CA SER A 450 17.33 -10.43 -16.39
C SER A 450 18.13 -9.29 -15.77
N ARG A 451 19.45 -9.24 -15.98
CA ARG A 451 20.32 -8.14 -15.51
C ARG A 451 20.22 -6.90 -16.37
N ARG A 452 19.58 -6.96 -17.54
CA ARG A 452 19.56 -5.87 -18.52
C ARG A 452 18.17 -5.32 -18.76
N ALA A 453 17.17 -6.20 -18.86
CA ALA A 453 15.80 -5.81 -19.08
C ALA A 453 15.19 -5.21 -17.81
N ILE A 454 14.35 -4.18 -17.99
CA ILE A 454 13.51 -3.61 -16.95
C ILE A 454 12.08 -3.60 -17.48
N LEU A 455 11.18 -4.32 -16.83
CA LEU A 455 9.77 -4.36 -17.21
C LEU A 455 9.01 -3.23 -16.49
N PHE A 456 8.41 -2.30 -17.22
CA PHE A 456 7.54 -1.27 -16.66
C PHE A 456 6.08 -1.59 -17.02
N LEU A 457 5.22 -1.77 -16.01
CA LEU A 457 3.83 -2.17 -16.20
C LEU A 457 2.87 -1.05 -15.84
N ILE A 458 2.01 -0.68 -16.79
CA ILE A 458 0.85 0.18 -16.56
C ILE A 458 -0.36 -0.70 -16.34
N LEU A 459 -0.87 -0.72 -15.10
CA LEU A 459 -1.92 -1.64 -14.67
C LEU A 459 -1.54 -3.13 -14.91
N ASP A 460 -2.35 -4.05 -14.38
CA ASP A 460 -2.27 -5.48 -14.72
C ASP A 460 -3.37 -5.76 -15.76
N GLN A 461 -2.98 -5.77 -17.04
CA GLN A 461 -3.92 -5.73 -18.17
C GLN A 461 -4.11 -7.05 -18.91
N ASP A 462 -3.30 -8.06 -18.61
CA ASP A 462 -3.57 -9.45 -18.94
C ASP A 462 -3.01 -10.36 -17.83
N THR A 463 -3.07 -11.69 -18.02
CA THR A 463 -2.57 -12.62 -16.99
C THR A 463 -1.11 -13.01 -17.18
N THR A 464 -0.47 -12.69 -18.31
CA THR A 464 0.84 -13.24 -18.68
C THR A 464 1.98 -12.76 -17.79
N PHE A 465 1.88 -11.56 -17.21
CA PHE A 465 2.84 -11.14 -16.19
C PHE A 465 2.77 -12.07 -14.97
N ARG A 466 1.57 -12.29 -14.44
CA ARG A 466 1.35 -13.04 -13.20
C ARG A 466 1.51 -14.54 -13.38
N GLU A 467 1.09 -15.08 -14.52
CA GLU A 467 1.06 -16.52 -14.80
C GLU A 467 2.34 -17.01 -15.48
N TYR A 468 3.07 -16.13 -16.19
CA TYR A 468 4.27 -16.51 -16.93
C TYR A 468 5.52 -15.75 -16.51
N ILE A 469 5.57 -14.43 -16.67
CA ILE A 469 6.81 -13.66 -16.47
C ILE A 469 7.29 -13.75 -15.02
N GLN A 470 6.45 -13.38 -14.05
CA GLN A 470 6.79 -13.38 -12.62
C GLN A 470 7.29 -14.74 -12.10
N PRO A 471 6.64 -15.90 -12.42
CA PRO A 471 7.13 -17.20 -11.95
C PRO A 471 8.37 -17.74 -12.69
N ASN A 472 8.59 -17.37 -13.96
CA ASN A 472 9.70 -17.93 -14.77
C ASN A 472 10.93 -17.01 -14.84
N TRP A 473 10.77 -15.71 -14.58
CA TRP A 473 11.80 -14.68 -14.62
C TRP A 473 11.88 -13.93 -13.28
N PRO A 474 12.16 -14.63 -12.16
CA PRO A 474 12.07 -14.07 -10.81
C PRO A 474 13.07 -12.94 -10.53
N ASP A 475 14.15 -12.87 -11.31
CA ASP A 475 15.21 -11.87 -11.19
C ASP A 475 14.99 -10.65 -12.12
N LEU A 476 13.97 -10.68 -12.99
CA LEU A 476 13.65 -9.57 -13.89
C LEU A 476 13.07 -8.39 -13.10
N LEU A 477 13.82 -7.28 -13.06
CA LEU A 477 13.36 -6.06 -12.40
C LEU A 477 12.06 -5.58 -13.04
N THR A 478 11.00 -5.54 -12.24
CA THR A 478 9.67 -5.11 -12.69
C THR A 478 9.19 -3.90 -11.89
N LEU A 479 8.82 -2.82 -12.58
CA LEU A 479 8.26 -1.59 -12.02
C LEU A 479 6.76 -1.55 -12.33
N GLY A 480 5.94 -1.94 -11.35
CA GLY A 480 4.49 -1.99 -11.46
C GLY A 480 3.81 -0.69 -11.05
N SER A 481 3.44 0.14 -12.03
CA SER A 481 2.57 1.30 -11.87
C SER A 481 1.10 0.84 -11.76
N PHE A 482 0.80 -0.09 -10.85
CA PHE A 482 -0.50 -0.76 -10.77
C PHE A 482 -1.67 0.16 -10.39
N SER A 483 -1.38 1.25 -9.70
CA SER A 483 -2.39 2.21 -9.24
C SER A 483 -1.98 3.67 -9.41
N GLN A 484 -0.69 3.99 -9.37
CA GLN A 484 -0.23 5.39 -9.44
C GLN A 484 -0.54 6.00 -10.82
N PHE A 485 -0.49 5.22 -11.91
CA PHE A 485 -0.84 5.68 -13.26
C PHE A 485 -2.20 6.40 -13.33
N ALA A 486 -3.14 6.02 -12.46
CA ALA A 486 -4.47 6.62 -12.38
C ALA A 486 -4.47 8.13 -12.13
N THR A 487 -3.36 8.68 -11.64
CA THR A 487 -3.14 10.12 -11.42
C THR A 487 -3.25 10.94 -12.70
N ILE A 488 -2.72 10.40 -13.80
CA ILE A 488 -2.77 11.04 -15.12
C ILE A 488 -3.62 10.24 -16.11
N ALA A 489 -4.46 9.33 -15.60
CA ALA A 489 -5.44 8.59 -16.41
C ALA A 489 -6.83 9.26 -16.39
N TYR A 490 -7.86 8.56 -16.86
CA TYR A 490 -9.25 9.04 -16.94
C TYR A 490 -9.87 9.64 -15.67
N ARG A 491 -9.30 9.38 -14.49
CA ARG A 491 -9.81 9.85 -13.18
C ARG A 491 -8.91 10.89 -12.53
N TRP A 492 -8.05 11.56 -13.29
CA TRP A 492 -7.15 12.60 -12.79
C TRP A 492 -7.88 13.63 -11.91
N ASP A 493 -9.09 14.06 -12.32
CA ASP A 493 -9.94 15.06 -11.64
C ASP A 493 -10.42 14.63 -10.24
N ARG A 494 -10.27 13.35 -9.89
CA ARG A 494 -10.57 12.81 -8.56
C ARG A 494 -9.33 12.40 -7.79
N MET A 495 -8.20 12.27 -8.47
CA MET A 495 -6.97 11.68 -7.94
C MET A 495 -5.90 12.75 -7.63
N ILE A 496 -5.99 13.93 -8.25
CA ILE A 496 -5.09 15.06 -7.98
C ILE A 496 -5.82 16.19 -7.22
N PRO A 497 -5.10 17.01 -6.45
CA PRO A 497 -5.67 18.17 -5.76
C PRO A 497 -6.36 19.14 -6.71
N GLU A 498 -7.48 19.72 -6.27
CA GLU A 498 -8.32 20.63 -7.06
C GLU A 498 -7.52 21.84 -7.59
N GLU A 499 -6.52 22.31 -6.85
CA GLU A 499 -5.68 23.44 -7.26
C GLU A 499 -4.82 23.14 -8.50
N LEU A 500 -4.64 21.86 -8.86
CA LEU A 500 -3.91 21.46 -10.05
C LEU A 500 -4.83 21.23 -11.26
N HIS A 501 -6.16 21.26 -11.08
CA HIS A 501 -7.09 20.96 -12.17
C HIS A 501 -7.03 22.00 -13.29
N GLU A 502 -6.62 23.23 -12.99
CA GLU A 502 -6.47 24.30 -13.99
C GLU A 502 -5.52 23.92 -15.13
N TYR A 503 -4.51 23.08 -14.89
CA TYR A 503 -3.54 22.67 -15.91
C TYR A 503 -4.01 21.46 -16.73
N PHE A 504 -5.15 20.87 -16.37
CA PHE A 504 -5.76 19.74 -17.06
C PHE A 504 -7.08 20.16 -17.73
N ASP A 505 -7.57 21.37 -17.44
CA ASP A 505 -8.83 21.83 -17.99
C ASP A 505 -8.76 22.12 -19.49
N ARG A 506 -9.93 22.29 -20.10
CA ARG A 506 -10.04 22.56 -21.54
C ARG A 506 -9.37 23.87 -21.94
N ALA A 507 -9.45 24.92 -21.12
CA ALA A 507 -8.93 26.24 -21.46
C ALA A 507 -7.39 26.25 -21.45
N TRP A 508 -6.76 25.56 -20.51
CA TRP A 508 -5.32 25.37 -20.50
C TRP A 508 -4.88 24.49 -21.68
N MET A 509 -5.54 23.36 -21.92
CA MET A 509 -5.22 22.50 -23.06
C MET A 509 -5.33 23.22 -24.40
N GLU A 510 -6.38 24.01 -24.63
CA GLU A 510 -6.52 24.79 -25.87
C GLU A 510 -5.38 25.79 -26.06
N ARG A 511 -4.97 26.46 -24.98
CA ARG A 511 -3.91 27.48 -25.05
C ARG A 511 -2.52 26.89 -25.20
N ASN A 512 -2.25 25.73 -24.60
CA ASN A 512 -0.88 25.22 -24.45
C ASN A 512 -0.60 23.95 -25.26
N ILE A 513 -1.61 23.21 -25.71
CA ILE A 513 -1.44 21.94 -26.42
C ILE A 513 -2.21 21.92 -27.74
N LEU A 514 -3.53 22.10 -27.72
CA LEU A 514 -4.39 21.84 -28.88
C LEU A 514 -4.33 22.97 -29.92
N GLY A 515 -4.33 24.22 -29.48
CA GLY A 515 -4.41 25.40 -30.34
C GLY A 515 -3.04 25.98 -30.67
N GLY A 516 -2.65 25.97 -31.95
CA GLY A 516 -1.47 26.69 -32.43
C GLY A 516 -0.11 26.02 -32.18
N HIS A 517 -0.07 24.85 -31.54
CA HIS A 517 1.18 24.11 -31.21
C HIS A 517 1.52 22.99 -32.20
N GLY A 518 0.94 23.04 -33.40
CA GLY A 518 1.28 22.14 -34.51
C GLY A 518 0.38 20.90 -34.62
N PRO A 519 0.46 20.19 -35.75
CA PRO A 519 -0.47 19.11 -36.10
C PRO A 519 -0.39 17.90 -35.17
N LEU A 520 0.79 17.59 -34.62
CA LEU A 520 0.96 16.51 -33.66
C LEU A 520 0.23 16.79 -32.34
N CYS A 521 0.32 18.01 -31.79
CA CYS A 521 -0.39 18.33 -30.55
C CYS A 521 -1.90 18.48 -30.76
N ALA A 522 -2.31 19.00 -31.92
CA ALA A 522 -3.72 19.18 -32.27
C ALA A 522 -4.50 17.85 -32.40
N ILE A 523 -3.82 16.72 -32.64
CA ILE A 523 -4.46 15.40 -32.71
C ILE A 523 -4.71 14.77 -31.33
N TYR A 524 -4.19 15.37 -30.25
CA TYR A 524 -4.48 14.89 -28.90
C TYR A 524 -5.99 14.84 -28.70
N GLU A 525 -6.51 13.66 -28.37
CA GLU A 525 -7.95 13.40 -28.30
C GLU A 525 -8.53 13.93 -26.98
N ALA A 526 -8.55 15.25 -26.78
CA ALA A 526 -9.05 15.85 -25.55
C ALA A 526 -10.54 15.52 -25.30
N HIS A 527 -10.95 15.51 -24.04
CA HIS A 527 -12.36 15.46 -23.67
C HIS A 527 -13.04 16.79 -24.05
N PRO A 528 -14.15 16.77 -24.83
CA PRO A 528 -14.78 17.99 -25.34
C PRO A 528 -15.06 19.06 -24.28
N GLN A 529 -15.50 18.64 -23.09
CA GLN A 529 -15.93 19.55 -22.01
C GLN A 529 -14.92 19.68 -20.88
N LYS A 530 -14.00 18.71 -20.71
CA LYS A 530 -13.11 18.65 -19.54
C LYS A 530 -11.68 19.09 -19.85
N GLY A 531 -11.25 19.00 -21.12
CA GLY A 531 -9.83 19.17 -21.47
C GLY A 531 -9.12 17.83 -21.47
N PHE A 532 -8.11 17.68 -20.62
CA PHE A 532 -7.27 16.50 -20.55
C PHE A 532 -8.11 15.23 -20.43
N ARG A 533 -7.81 14.25 -21.29
CA ARG A 533 -8.53 12.98 -21.32
C ARG A 533 -7.90 11.97 -20.38
N SER A 534 -6.72 11.49 -20.76
CA SER A 534 -5.99 10.43 -20.07
C SER A 534 -4.67 10.24 -20.80
N GLU A 535 -3.61 10.04 -20.03
CA GLU A 535 -2.29 9.57 -20.47
C GLU A 535 -1.79 8.54 -19.44
N GLY A 536 -2.61 7.51 -19.21
CA GLY A 536 -2.31 6.48 -18.22
C GLY A 536 -0.95 5.81 -18.43
N ASP A 537 -0.45 5.79 -19.66
CA ASP A 537 0.78 5.09 -20.04
C ASP A 537 2.03 5.96 -19.99
N SER A 538 1.86 7.28 -20.00
CA SER A 538 2.95 8.25 -19.89
C SER A 538 3.92 8.03 -18.71
N PRO A 539 3.52 7.51 -17.53
CA PRO A 539 4.47 7.21 -16.47
C PRO A 539 5.56 6.21 -16.89
N ALA A 540 5.29 5.34 -17.87
CA ALA A 540 6.24 4.32 -18.31
C ALA A 540 7.49 4.89 -18.95
N PHE A 541 7.35 5.98 -19.72
CA PHE A 541 8.46 6.70 -20.37
C PHE A 541 8.91 7.95 -19.59
N MET A 542 8.02 8.56 -18.79
CA MET A 542 8.41 9.65 -17.91
C MET A 542 9.36 9.19 -16.79
N HIS A 543 9.43 7.89 -16.52
CA HIS A 543 10.36 7.35 -15.56
C HIS A 543 11.83 7.56 -15.93
N GLN A 544 12.11 7.66 -17.23
CA GLN A 544 13.44 7.74 -17.80
C GLN A 544 13.94 9.16 -18.04
N ILE A 545 13.09 10.17 -17.84
CA ILE A 545 13.49 11.57 -17.97
C ILE A 545 14.37 11.95 -16.78
N ASP A 546 15.57 12.48 -17.06
CA ASP A 546 16.46 12.98 -16.02
C ASP A 546 15.94 14.31 -15.45
N VAL A 547 15.19 14.19 -14.36
CA VAL A 547 14.64 15.31 -13.60
C VAL A 547 15.48 15.60 -12.34
N GLY A 548 16.70 15.06 -12.25
CA GLY A 548 17.58 15.20 -11.08
C GLY A 548 17.19 14.32 -9.89
N LEU A 549 16.24 13.40 -10.05
CA LEU A 549 15.79 12.46 -9.02
C LEU A 549 16.50 11.09 -9.07
N ARG A 550 17.42 10.88 -10.04
CA ARG A 550 18.24 9.66 -10.15
C ARG A 550 17.42 8.37 -10.27
N SER A 551 16.25 8.43 -10.91
CA SER A 551 15.30 7.31 -11.03
C SER A 551 15.88 6.08 -11.72
N LEU A 552 16.79 6.29 -12.66
CA LEU A 552 17.52 5.25 -13.39
C LEU A 552 18.52 4.47 -12.50
N GLU A 553 18.83 4.99 -11.32
CA GLU A 553 19.75 4.35 -10.37
C GLU A 553 19.01 3.50 -9.34
N HIS A 554 17.78 3.87 -8.97
CA HIS A 554 17.00 3.11 -8.00
C HIS A 554 15.49 3.42 -8.11
N PRO A 555 14.59 2.40 -8.09
CA PRO A 555 13.16 2.63 -8.29
C PRO A 555 12.52 3.42 -7.13
N GLY A 556 13.16 3.36 -5.96
CA GLY A 556 12.72 4.06 -4.75
C GLY A 556 13.04 5.55 -4.70
N TYR A 557 13.89 6.08 -5.60
CA TYR A 557 14.25 7.52 -5.59
C TYR A 557 13.17 8.41 -6.20
N GLY A 558 12.34 7.85 -7.09
CA GLY A 558 11.22 8.54 -7.70
C GLY A 558 11.58 9.23 -9.02
N SER A 559 10.57 9.46 -9.83
CA SER A 559 10.62 10.18 -11.11
C SER A 559 9.26 10.79 -11.43
N TRP A 560 9.14 11.45 -12.58
CA TRP A 560 7.84 11.76 -13.18
C TRP A 560 7.04 10.50 -13.57
N GLY A 561 7.67 9.32 -13.64
CA GLY A 561 6.99 8.04 -13.74
C GLY A 561 6.54 7.45 -12.40
N GLY A 562 6.81 8.15 -11.30
CA GLY A 562 6.47 7.79 -9.93
C GLY A 562 7.63 7.16 -9.16
N ARG A 563 7.34 6.74 -7.93
CA ARG A 563 8.29 6.18 -6.97
C ARG A 563 7.80 4.82 -6.54
N PHE A 564 8.71 3.87 -6.43
CA PHE A 564 8.34 2.48 -6.22
C PHE A 564 8.88 1.94 -4.89
N THR A 565 8.19 0.95 -4.35
CA THR A 565 8.66 0.11 -3.24
C THR A 565 8.55 -1.35 -3.65
N ARG A 566 9.39 -2.24 -3.11
CA ARG A 566 9.26 -3.68 -3.39
C ARG A 566 7.85 -4.17 -3.04
N GLU A 567 7.29 -5.03 -3.90
CA GLU A 567 5.98 -5.65 -3.67
C GLU A 567 6.03 -6.52 -2.42
N LYS A 568 7.15 -7.25 -2.25
CA LYS A 568 7.52 -8.12 -1.12
C LYS A 568 9.05 -8.07 -0.91
N PRO A 569 9.56 -8.28 0.30
CA PRO A 569 11.01 -8.40 0.54
C PRO A 569 11.65 -9.44 -0.40
N GLY A 570 12.80 -9.10 -1.00
CA GLY A 570 13.52 -9.96 -1.96
C GLY A 570 12.89 -10.07 -3.35
N SER A 571 11.67 -9.55 -3.58
CA SER A 571 11.03 -9.58 -4.89
C SER A 571 11.69 -8.62 -5.87
N ALA A 572 11.96 -9.06 -7.11
CA ALA A 572 12.31 -8.18 -8.22
C ALA A 572 11.12 -7.33 -8.71
N VAL A 573 9.91 -7.62 -8.23
CA VAL A 573 8.71 -6.83 -8.51
C VAL A 573 8.59 -5.69 -7.50
N TRP A 574 8.52 -4.48 -8.02
CA TRP A 574 8.24 -3.24 -7.33
C TRP A 574 6.85 -2.76 -7.69
N LYS A 575 6.18 -2.14 -6.74
CA LYS A 575 4.86 -1.52 -6.90
C LYS A 575 4.94 -0.04 -6.56
N GLY A 576 4.04 0.76 -7.10
CA GLY A 576 3.93 2.17 -6.72
C GLY A 576 3.90 2.36 -5.21
N ALA A 577 4.75 3.26 -4.73
CA ALA A 577 4.83 3.63 -3.32
C ALA A 577 3.55 4.37 -2.90
N ARG A 578 3.33 4.45 -1.58
CA ARG A 578 2.18 5.16 -1.01
C ARG A 578 2.69 6.19 -0.01
N ASP A 579 2.82 7.43 -0.48
CA ASP A 579 3.18 8.55 0.38
C ASP A 579 1.95 9.12 1.06
N GLY A 580 1.98 9.19 2.40
CA GLY A 580 0.84 9.63 3.21
C GLY A 580 -0.43 8.80 3.04
N GLY A 581 -0.32 7.53 2.62
CA GLY A 581 -1.45 6.61 2.41
C GLY A 581 -2.17 6.77 1.07
N ASP A 582 -1.83 7.78 0.26
CA ASP A 582 -2.53 8.11 -0.99
C ASP A 582 -1.68 7.72 -2.22
N PRO A 583 -2.09 6.70 -3.01
CA PRO A 583 -1.35 6.26 -4.20
C PRO A 583 -1.06 7.34 -5.27
N PRO A 584 -1.92 8.34 -5.54
CA PRO A 584 -1.66 9.33 -6.58
C PRO A 584 -0.66 10.41 -6.17
N SER A 585 -0.42 10.61 -4.86
CA SER A 585 0.48 11.65 -4.35
C SER A 585 1.91 11.56 -4.88
N VAL A 586 2.35 10.36 -5.26
CA VAL A 586 3.71 10.10 -5.72
C VAL A 586 4.02 10.73 -7.09
N LEU A 587 2.99 10.98 -7.91
CA LEU A 587 3.15 11.60 -9.23
C LEU A 587 2.94 13.12 -9.21
N TYR A 588 2.16 13.67 -8.27
CA TYR A 588 1.88 15.11 -8.21
C TYR A 588 2.54 15.83 -7.01
N ARG A 589 2.97 15.14 -5.95
CA ARG A 589 3.77 15.69 -4.85
C ARG A 589 5.24 15.35 -5.07
N GLY A 590 6.07 16.37 -5.14
CA GLY A 590 7.47 16.24 -4.70
C GLY A 590 7.48 16.40 -3.18
N ASP A 591 8.21 15.56 -2.46
CA ASP A 591 8.39 15.73 -1.02
C ASP A 591 9.07 17.08 -0.74
N GLY A 592 8.25 18.09 -0.44
CA GLY A 592 8.68 19.40 0.04
C GLY A 592 8.75 19.38 1.56
N ILE A 593 9.89 18.98 2.12
CA ILE A 593 10.28 19.54 3.42
C ILE A 593 10.83 20.94 3.13
N GLY A 594 10.00 21.95 3.34
CA GLY A 594 10.38 23.35 3.24
C GLY A 594 9.78 24.06 2.02
N GLN A 595 9.33 25.29 2.22
CA GLN A 595 8.77 26.14 1.18
C GLN A 595 9.70 26.22 -0.05
N GLY A 596 9.25 25.71 -1.20
CA GLY A 596 9.98 25.86 -2.46
C GLY A 596 9.68 24.79 -3.51
N ARG A 597 8.78 25.10 -4.45
CA ARG A 597 8.70 24.61 -5.85
C ARG A 597 8.95 23.09 -6.08
N GLY A 598 7.89 22.28 -5.97
CA GLY A 598 7.91 20.82 -6.17
C GLY A 598 7.93 20.34 -7.64
N SER A 599 8.31 19.06 -7.83
CA SER A 599 8.69 18.41 -9.09
C SER A 599 7.56 17.84 -9.96
N GLY A 600 6.46 17.33 -9.40
CA GLY A 600 5.26 16.94 -10.18
C GLY A 600 4.51 18.15 -10.74
N VAL A 601 4.54 19.25 -9.98
CA VAL A 601 4.09 20.58 -10.40
C VAL A 601 5.03 21.19 -11.46
N GLN A 602 6.29 20.74 -11.59
CA GLN A 602 7.18 21.21 -12.65
C GLN A 602 6.94 20.54 -14.01
N ALA A 603 6.44 19.29 -14.09
CA ALA A 603 6.03 18.73 -15.38
C ALA A 603 4.86 19.54 -15.96
N VAL A 604 3.83 19.73 -15.13
CA VAL A 604 2.59 20.43 -15.49
C VAL A 604 2.75 21.96 -15.61
N ARG A 605 3.73 22.59 -14.92
CA ARG A 605 4.04 24.03 -15.08
C ARG A 605 5.12 24.37 -16.11
N ARG A 606 5.92 23.41 -16.57
CA ARG A 606 6.93 23.64 -17.63
C ARG A 606 6.38 23.32 -19.03
N GLU A 607 5.32 22.51 -19.10
CA GLU A 607 4.37 22.51 -20.22
C GLU A 607 3.51 23.77 -20.21
#